data_AF-A0A7S9CCV7-F1
#
_entry.id   AF-A0A7S9CCV7-F1
#
_cell.length_a   1.000
_cell.length_b   1.000
_cell.length_c   1.000
_cell.angle_alpha   90.00
_cell.angle_beta   90.00
_cell.angle_gamma   90.00
#
_symmetry.space_group_name_H-M   'P 1'
#
loop_
_entity.id
_entity.type
_entity.pdbx_description
1 polymer ?
#
loop_
_entity_poly.entity_id
_entity_poly.type
_entity_poly.pdbx_seq_one_letter_code
_entity_poly.pdbx_strand_id
1 'polypeptide(L)' 'MRRRLMAALWPSFLMAAVLEGLVFSLLDPTLLEPRIAAAGLPPLALYSLAFLGFWAITALSSGLSLLLAD' A
#
# COMPACT_ATOMS: atom_id res chain seq x y z
N MET A 1 -5.20 -18.98 -13.96
CA MET A 1 -5.71 -17.98 -12.99
C MET A 1 -4.90 -17.91 -11.68
N ARG A 2 -4.89 -18.95 -10.82
CA ARG A 2 -4.24 -18.90 -9.48
C ARG A 2 -2.75 -18.50 -9.51
N ARG A 3 -1.96 -19.01 -10.47
CA ARG A 3 -0.54 -18.62 -10.64
C ARG A 3 -0.36 -17.13 -10.95
N ARG A 4 -1.23 -16.56 -11.79
CA ARG A 4 -1.20 -15.14 -12.16
C ARG A 4 -1.58 -14.24 -10.98
N LEU A 5 -2.59 -14.64 -10.21
CA LEU A 5 -2.95 -13.95 -8.97
C LEU A 5 -1.78 -13.91 -7.98
N MET A 6 -1.12 -15.04 -7.74
CA MET A 6 0.06 -15.09 -6.86
C MET A 6 1.24 -14.30 -7.43
N ALA A 7 1.44 -14.33 -8.76
CA ALA A 7 2.49 -13.56 -9.43
C ALA A 7 2.27 -12.04 -9.34
N ALA A 8 1.02 -11.56 -9.20
CA ALA A 8 0.72 -10.15 -8.97
C ALA A 8 0.69 -9.79 -7.48
N LEU A 9 -0.06 -10.51 -6.66
CA LEU A 9 -0.33 -10.15 -5.27
C LEU A 9 0.91 -10.20 -4.39
N TRP A 10 1.79 -11.18 -4.58
CA TRP A 10 2.96 -11.37 -3.74
C TRP A 10 4.04 -10.28 -3.94
N PRO A 11 4.50 -9.99 -5.17
CA PRO A 11 5.43 -8.87 -5.37
C PRO A 11 4.84 -7.52 -4.99
N SER A 12 3.54 -7.32 -5.25
CA SER A 12 2.84 -6.08 -4.90
C SER A 12 2.81 -5.85 -3.39
N PHE A 13 2.60 -6.91 -2.60
CA PHE A 13 2.65 -6.84 -1.14
C PHE A 13 4.02 -6.37 -0.64
N LEU A 14 5.10 -6.94 -1.19
CA LEU A 14 6.47 -6.53 -0.84
C LEU A 14 6.73 -5.06 -1.22
N MET A 15 6.28 -4.63 -2.40
CA MET A 15 6.42 -3.24 -2.81
C MET A 15 5.57 -2.28 -1.99
N ALA A 16 4.40 -2.69 -1.50
CA ALA A 16 3.61 -1.91 -0.57
C ALA A 16 4.36 -1.67 0.75
N ALA A 17 5.02 -2.70 1.28
CA ALA A 17 5.84 -2.56 2.50
C ALA A 17 7.04 -1.62 2.28
N VAL A 18 7.69 -1.69 1.12
CA VAL A 18 8.78 -0.76 0.74
C VAL A 18 8.24 0.68 0.65
N LEU A 19 7.10 0.89 -0.02
CA LEU A 19 6.48 2.21 -0.14
C LEU A 19 6.09 2.77 1.22
N GLU A 20 5.50 1.96 2.11
CA GLU A 20 5.17 2.37 3.46
C GLU A 20 6.42 2.80 4.25
N GLY A 21 7.50 2.00 4.19
CA GLY A 21 8.78 2.35 4.81
C GLY A 21 9.39 3.65 4.26
N LEU A 22 9.32 3.86 2.94
CA LEU A 22 9.78 5.09 2.30
C LEU A 22 8.95 6.30 2.73
N VAL A 23 7.63 6.17 2.76
CA VAL A 23 6.70 7.22 3.19
C VAL A 23 7.02 7.63 4.63
N PHE A 24 7.18 6.68 5.56
CA PHE A 24 7.52 7.03 6.95
C PHE A 24 8.96 7.50 7.15
N SER A 25 9.87 7.16 6.24
CA SER A 25 11.24 7.68 6.27
C SER A 25 11.33 9.11 5.73
N LEU A 26 10.46 9.48 4.79
CA LEU A 26 10.48 10.78 4.10
C LEU A 26 9.49 11.80 4.65
N LEU A 27 8.37 11.33 5.23
CA LEU A 27 7.33 12.19 5.80
C LEU A 27 7.40 12.15 7.32
N ASP A 28 7.46 13.33 7.93
CA ASP A 28 7.41 13.47 9.38
C ASP A 28 6.00 13.10 9.90
N PRO A 29 5.86 12.05 10.74
CA PRO A 29 4.58 11.62 11.27
C PRO A 29 3.91 12.68 12.14
N THR A 30 4.68 13.60 12.75
CA THR A 30 4.14 14.67 13.60
C THR A 30 3.34 15.70 12.81
N LEU A 31 3.57 15.82 11.50
CA LEU A 31 2.77 16.67 10.61
C LEU A 31 1.42 16.04 10.26
N LEU A 32 1.32 14.70 10.36
CA LEU A 32 0.10 13.96 10.10
C LEU A 32 -0.78 13.89 11.35
N GLU A 33 -0.19 13.83 12.56
CA GLU A 33 -0.86 13.78 13.87
C GLU A 33 -2.14 14.64 13.97
N PRO A 34 -2.17 15.95 13.60
CA PRO A 34 -3.39 16.75 13.67
C PRO A 34 -4.51 16.22 12.78
N ARG A 35 -4.13 15.69 11.61
CA ARG A 35 -5.04 15.13 10.61
C ARG A 35 -5.50 13.72 11.00
N ILE A 36 -4.64 12.94 11.66
CA ILE A 36 -4.99 11.65 12.28
C ILE A 36 -6.01 11.87 13.41
N ALA A 37 -5.73 12.83 14.30
CA ALA A 37 -6.63 13.20 15.40
C ALA A 37 -8.00 13.68 14.89
N ALA A 38 -8.01 14.51 13.83
CA ALA A 38 -9.25 14.97 13.20
C ALA A 38 -10.05 13.84 12.52
N ALA A 39 -9.39 12.77 12.06
CA ALA A 39 -10.06 11.62 11.45
C ALA A 39 -10.75 10.72 12.49
N GLY A 40 -10.47 10.88 13.79
CA GLY A 40 -11.05 10.07 14.87
C GLY A 40 -10.67 8.58 14.82
N LEU A 41 -9.69 8.21 13.99
CA LEU A 41 -9.20 6.85 13.85
C LEU A 41 -7.95 6.63 14.73
N PRO A 42 -7.78 5.44 15.32
CA PRO A 42 -6.52 5.11 15.97
C PRO A 42 -5.38 5.06 14.92
N PRO A 43 -4.16 5.49 15.27
CA PRO A 43 -3.02 5.51 14.33
C PRO A 43 -2.81 4.18 13.59
N LEU A 44 -2.96 3.06 14.30
CA LEU A 44 -2.84 1.71 13.73
C LEU A 44 -3.81 1.47 12.55
N ALA A 45 -5.05 1.94 12.66
CA ALA A 45 -6.04 1.79 11.60
C ALA A 45 -5.65 2.61 10.37
N LEU A 46 -5.15 3.83 10.56
CA LEU A 46 -4.71 4.67 9.46
C LEU A 46 -3.50 4.09 8.73
N TYR A 47 -2.50 3.60 9.45
CA TYR A 47 -1.32 2.96 8.85
C TYR A 47 -1.72 1.68 8.09
N SER A 48 -2.60 0.87 8.67
CA SER A 48 -3.13 -0.31 7.99
C SER A 48 -3.87 0.05 6.70
N LEU A 49 -4.67 1.12 6.69
CA LEU A 49 -5.34 1.62 5.49
C LEU A 49 -4.35 2.14 4.44
N ALA A 50 -3.29 2.82 4.87
CA ALA A 50 -2.23 3.28 3.97
C ALA A 50 -1.53 2.10 3.29
N PHE A 51 -1.13 1.09 4.07
CA PHE A 51 -0.55 -0.16 3.56
C PHE A 51 -1.47 -0.85 2.55
N LEU A 52 -2.75 -1.05 2.92
CA LEU A 52 -3.74 -1.66 2.03
C LEU A 52 -3.96 -0.85 0.75
N GLY A 53 -3.92 0.48 0.84
CA GLY A 53 -3.97 1.37 -0.32
C GLY A 53 -2.78 1.18 -1.26
N PHE A 54 -1.55 1.19 -0.72
CA PHE A 54 -0.34 0.92 -1.51
C PHE A 54 -0.37 -0.47 -2.14
N TRP A 55 -0.82 -1.48 -1.39
CA TRP A 55 -0.93 -2.84 -1.90
C TRP A 55 -1.98 -2.95 -3.01
N ALA A 56 -3.15 -2.33 -2.87
CA ALA A 56 -4.17 -2.32 -3.91
C ALA A 56 -3.69 -1.65 -5.21
N ILE A 57 -3.00 -0.50 -5.11
CA ILE A 57 -2.48 0.23 -6.26
C ILE A 57 -1.39 -0.58 -6.99
N THR A 58 -0.45 -1.15 -6.24
CA THR A 58 0.62 -1.98 -6.81
C THR A 58 0.10 -3.30 -7.38
N ALA A 59 -0.89 -3.92 -6.73
CA ALA A 59 -1.56 -5.11 -7.23
C ALA A 59 -2.35 -4.83 -8.52
N LEU A 60 -3.01 -3.68 -8.60
CA LEU A 60 -3.69 -3.24 -9.82
C LEU A 60 -2.68 -3.04 -10.95
N SER A 61 -1.56 -2.35 -10.69
CA SER A 61 -0.50 -2.17 -11.68
C SER A 61 0.04 -3.50 -12.19
N SER A 62 0.38 -4.43 -11.30
CA SER A 62 0.84 -5.78 -11.67
C SER A 62 -0.22 -6.58 -12.43
N GLY A 63 -1.50 -6.45 -12.02
CA GLY A 63 -2.62 -7.07 -12.68
C GLY A 63 -2.81 -6.57 -14.12
N LEU A 64 -2.75 -5.25 -14.32
CA LEU A 64 -2.79 -4.63 -15.65
C LEU A 64 -1.60 -5.08 -16.51
N SER A 65 -0.40 -5.17 -15.96
CA SER A 65 0.78 -5.68 -16.68
C SER A 65 0.60 -7.14 -17.12
N LEU A 66 0.03 -7.99 -16.28
CA LEU A 66 -0.26 -9.38 -16.65
C LEU A 66 -1.38 -9.49 -17.69
N LEU A 67 -2.37 -8.60 -17.66
CA LEU A 67 -3.44 -8.54 -18.67
C LEU A 67 -2.92 -8.08 -20.04
N LEU A 68 -1.92 -7.21 -20.06
CA LEU A 68 -1.33 -6.68 -21.30
C LEU A 68 -0.23 -7.59 -21.88
N ALA A 69 0.36 -8.45 -21.04
CA ALA A 69 1.35 -9.43 -21.46
C ALA A 69 0.73 -10.71 -22.06
N ASP A 70 -0.60 -10.83 -22.02
CA ASP A 70 -1.40 -11.80 -22.78
C ASP A 70 -1.73 -11.26 -24.19
#